data_AF-A0A1E5QAE0-F1
#
_entry.id   AF-A0A1E5QAE0-F1
#
_cell.length_a   1.000
_cell.length_b   1.000
_cell.length_c   1.000
_cell.angle_alpha   90.00
_cell.angle_beta   90.00
_cell.angle_gamma   90.00
#
_symmetry.space_group_name_H-M   'P 1'
#
loop_
_entity.id
_entity.type
_entity.pdbx_description
1 polymer ?
#
loop_
_entity_poly.entity_id
_entity_poly.type
_entity_poly.pdbx_seq_one_letter_code
_entity_poly.pdbx_strand_id
1 'polypeptide(L)'
;MNQVSDFGNSIADLHNSAGRITRGLESIVAAIDNIAEDNAQFINDPNSAPAGAEGDAIRELLSNIRKQIAEVVDHGHSFESKIAKYSNDLTDLTRQLDQSKKAAMLDPITGIGNRRRFESSLKDILSHLTDFNGKVSVLLADIDHFKNVNDTLGHTVGDQVLRLVASNFVSNLKGGDVVARWGRR
;
A
#
# COMPACT_ATOMS: atom_id res chain seq x y z
N MET A 1 -14.06 -10.89 -3.59
CA MET A 1 -14.99 -9.82 -4.05
C MET A 1 -15.38 -8.84 -2.92
N ASN A 2 -15.23 -9.20 -1.63
CA ASN A 2 -15.56 -8.31 -0.49
C ASN A 2 -14.58 -7.14 -0.24
N GLN A 3 -13.28 -7.28 -0.48
CA GLN A 3 -12.30 -6.24 -0.09
C GLN A 3 -12.36 -4.94 -0.91
N VAL A 4 -12.78 -4.99 -2.18
CA VAL A 4 -12.89 -3.79 -3.04
C VAL A 4 -14.16 -2.99 -2.71
N SER A 5 -15.23 -3.67 -2.30
CA SER A 5 -16.48 -3.06 -1.83
C SER A 5 -16.30 -2.36 -0.48
N ASP A 6 -15.51 -2.95 0.42
CA ASP A 6 -15.22 -2.39 1.75
C ASP A 6 -14.37 -1.11 1.65
N PHE A 7 -13.41 -1.10 0.72
CA PHE A 7 -12.58 0.08 0.43
C PHE A 7 -13.40 1.24 -0.17
N GLY A 8 -14.33 0.93 -1.08
CA GLY A 8 -15.22 1.93 -1.68
C GLY A 8 -16.14 2.61 -0.67
N ASN A 9 -16.73 1.84 0.25
CA ASN A 9 -17.54 2.37 1.34
C ASN A 9 -16.70 3.23 2.30
N SER A 10 -15.47 2.81 2.58
CA SER A 10 -14.59 3.55 3.50
C SER A 10 -14.10 4.89 2.93
N ILE A 11 -13.96 5.03 1.60
CA ILE A 11 -13.66 6.32 0.94
C ILE A 11 -14.87 7.26 0.99
N ALA A 12 -16.08 6.73 0.83
CA ALA A 12 -17.31 7.51 0.94
C ALA A 12 -17.50 8.05 2.37
N ASP A 13 -17.20 7.25 3.39
CA ASP A 13 -17.24 7.66 4.79
C ASP A 13 -16.20 8.73 5.13
N LEU A 14 -15.01 8.67 4.51
CA LEU A 14 -13.98 9.69 4.63
C LEU A 14 -14.43 11.03 4.04
N HIS A 15 -15.03 11.01 2.85
CA HIS A 15 -15.50 12.21 2.18
C HIS A 15 -16.66 12.87 2.95
N ASN A 16 -17.58 12.06 3.46
CA ASN A 16 -18.69 12.52 4.29
C ASN A 16 -18.21 13.10 5.63
N SER A 17 -17.22 12.49 6.26
CA SER A 17 -16.64 12.98 7.51
C SER A 17 -15.90 14.30 7.32
N ALA A 18 -15.07 14.42 6.28
CA ALA A 18 -14.41 15.67 5.91
C ALA A 18 -15.43 16.79 5.64
N GLY A 19 -16.49 16.50 4.86
CA GLY A 19 -17.55 17.48 4.58
C GLY A 19 -18.38 17.87 5.81
N ARG A 20 -18.47 17.03 6.84
CA ARG A 20 -19.09 17.39 8.13
C ARG A 20 -18.16 18.26 8.97
N ILE A 21 -16.85 17.98 8.97
CA ILE A 21 -15.84 18.78 9.68
C ILE A 21 -15.78 20.20 9.11
N THR A 22 -15.69 20.35 7.78
CA THR A 22 -15.61 21.68 7.16
C THR A 22 -16.84 22.53 7.49
N ARG A 23 -18.05 21.96 7.38
CA ARG A 23 -19.29 22.67 7.73
C ARG A 23 -19.39 23.00 9.22
N GLY A 24 -18.90 22.11 10.10
CA GLY A 24 -18.81 22.37 11.53
C GLY A 24 -17.85 23.52 11.85
N LEU A 25 -16.67 23.54 11.22
CA LEU A 25 -15.69 24.61 11.37
C LEU A 25 -16.21 25.95 10.85
N GLU A 26 -16.88 25.97 9.69
CA GLU A 26 -17.51 27.18 9.14
C GLU A 26 -18.58 27.74 10.08
N SER A 27 -19.41 26.87 10.69
CA SER A 27 -20.41 27.27 11.66
C SER A 27 -19.80 27.78 12.97
N ILE A 28 -18.67 27.23 13.40
CA ILE A 28 -17.95 27.65 14.60
C ILE A 28 -17.29 29.01 14.39
N VAL A 29 -16.62 29.22 13.25
CA VAL A 29 -16.02 30.52 12.90
C VAL A 29 -17.10 31.60 12.82
N ALA A 30 -18.22 31.33 12.15
CA ALA A 30 -19.34 32.27 12.09
C ALA A 30 -19.97 32.57 13.46
N ALA A 31 -20.02 31.59 14.37
CA ALA A 31 -20.50 31.80 15.74
C ALA A 31 -19.49 32.59 16.59
N ILE A 32 -18.19 32.33 16.42
CA ILE A 32 -17.11 33.06 17.12
C ILE A 32 -17.07 34.51 16.67
N ASP A 33 -17.17 34.79 15.37
CA ASP A 33 -17.13 36.16 14.84
C ASP A 33 -18.31 37.00 15.37
N ASN A 34 -19.51 36.41 15.47
CA ASN A 34 -20.67 37.09 16.06
C ASN A 34 -20.59 37.26 17.59
N ILE A 35 -19.89 36.38 18.31
CA ILE A 35 -19.78 36.42 19.78
C ILE A 35 -18.58 37.25 20.26
N ALA A 36 -17.49 37.27 19.49
CA ALA A 36 -16.26 37.97 19.83
C ALA A 36 -16.41 39.50 19.75
N GLU A 37 -17.28 40.02 18.87
CA GLU A 37 -17.55 41.46 18.76
C GLU A 37 -18.28 42.02 19.99
N ASP A 38 -19.20 41.26 20.60
CA ASP A 38 -20.05 41.78 21.69
C ASP A 38 -19.58 41.40 23.12
N ASN A 39 -18.79 40.32 23.30
CA ASN A 39 -18.77 39.62 24.59
C ASN A 39 -17.40 39.12 25.11
N ALA A 40 -16.30 39.82 24.79
CA ALA A 40 -14.93 39.43 25.17
C ALA A 40 -14.68 39.10 26.67
N GLN A 41 -15.52 39.59 27.59
CA GLN A 41 -15.44 39.28 29.03
C GLN A 41 -16.05 37.91 29.41
N PHE A 42 -17.02 37.40 28.65
CA PHE A 42 -17.79 36.19 28.98
C PHE A 42 -17.14 34.89 28.46
N ILE A 43 -16.24 34.99 27.49
CA ILE A 43 -15.45 33.86 26.97
C ILE A 43 -14.50 33.31 28.06
N ASN A 44 -14.04 34.17 28.97
CA ASN A 44 -13.05 33.81 30.00
C ASN A 44 -13.68 33.30 31.32
N ASP A 45 -14.94 33.65 31.63
CA ASP A 45 -15.65 33.16 32.82
C ASP A 45 -17.14 32.87 32.50
N PRO A 46 -17.54 31.60 32.30
CA PRO A 46 -18.91 31.21 31.98
C PRO A 46 -19.93 31.53 33.09
N ASN A 47 -19.47 31.76 34.33
CA ASN A 47 -20.34 32.10 35.44
C ASN A 47 -20.58 33.61 35.60
N SER A 48 -19.84 34.42 34.86
CA SER A 48 -19.99 35.88 34.86
C SER A 48 -21.21 36.37 34.06
N ALA A 49 -21.91 35.47 33.34
CA ALA A 49 -23.12 35.84 32.59
C ALA A 49 -24.21 36.39 33.54
N PRO A 50 -24.86 37.52 33.19
CA PRO A 50 -25.82 38.20 34.05
C PRO A 50 -27.02 37.31 34.41
N ALA A 51 -27.59 37.47 35.61
CA ALA A 51 -28.74 36.67 36.04
C ALA A 51 -30.01 37.08 35.28
N GLY A 52 -30.71 36.09 34.68
CA GLY A 52 -31.92 36.31 33.89
C GLY A 52 -31.91 35.50 32.58
N ALA A 53 -33.02 35.54 31.85
CA ALA A 53 -33.25 34.70 30.67
C ALA A 53 -32.18 34.84 29.56
N GLU A 54 -31.61 36.04 29.38
CA GLU A 54 -30.51 36.27 28.41
C GLU A 54 -29.20 35.59 28.83
N GLY A 55 -28.84 35.63 30.12
CA GLY A 55 -27.64 34.97 30.62
C GLY A 55 -27.75 33.45 30.62
N ASP A 56 -28.94 32.91 30.87
CA ASP A 56 -29.21 31.48 30.78
C ASP A 56 -29.07 30.97 29.33
N ALA A 57 -29.59 31.72 28.35
CA ALA A 57 -29.43 31.41 26.93
C ALA A 57 -27.96 31.43 26.48
N ILE A 58 -27.17 32.39 26.95
CA ILE A 58 -25.73 32.48 26.64
C ILE A 58 -24.96 31.29 27.28
N ARG A 59 -25.28 30.92 28.53
CA ARG A 59 -24.66 29.74 29.19
C ARG A 59 -24.99 28.44 28.46
N GLU A 60 -26.23 28.28 27.99
CA GLU A 60 -26.65 27.11 27.22
C GLU A 60 -25.90 27.03 25.88
N LEU A 61 -25.78 28.15 25.17
CA LEU A 61 -25.10 28.23 23.89
C LEU A 61 -23.58 27.95 24.02
N LEU A 62 -22.92 28.52 25.03
CA LEU A 62 -21.51 28.24 25.35
C LEU A 62 -21.29 26.77 25.74
N SER A 63 -22.21 26.17 26.49
CA SER A 63 -22.16 24.74 26.86
C SER A 63 -22.27 23.85 25.63
N ASN A 64 -23.19 24.17 24.72
CA ASN A 64 -23.37 23.45 23.46
C ASN A 64 -22.15 23.56 22.54
N ILE A 65 -21.56 24.75 22.40
CA ILE A 65 -20.32 24.96 21.62
C ILE A 65 -19.16 24.17 22.24
N ARG A 66 -18.99 24.24 23.56
CA ARG A 66 -17.92 23.51 24.26
C ARG A 66 -18.07 21.99 24.08
N LYS A 67 -19.29 21.49 24.13
CA LYS A 67 -19.60 20.08 23.88
C LYS A 67 -19.29 19.66 22.44
N GLN A 68 -19.63 20.50 21.45
CA GLN A 68 -19.28 20.25 20.04
C GLN A 68 -17.78 20.29 19.79
N ILE A 69 -17.04 21.23 20.39
CA ILE A 69 -15.57 21.29 20.27
C ILE A 69 -14.93 20.02 20.83
N ALA A 70 -15.40 19.55 22.00
CA ALA A 70 -14.92 18.30 22.59
C ALA A 70 -15.18 17.10 21.65
N GLU A 71 -16.37 17.02 21.05
CA GLU A 71 -16.67 15.99 20.04
C GLU A 71 -15.76 16.06 18.81
N VAL A 72 -15.43 17.26 18.33
CA VAL A 72 -14.53 17.45 17.17
C VAL A 72 -13.10 17.02 17.52
N VAL A 73 -12.62 17.34 18.71
CA VAL A 73 -11.29 16.92 19.18
C VAL A 73 -11.22 15.40 19.31
N ASP A 74 -12.23 14.77 19.90
CA ASP A 74 -12.31 13.30 20.01
C ASP A 74 -12.36 12.63 18.63
N HIS A 75 -13.13 13.20 17.69
CA HIS A 75 -13.15 12.72 16.31
C HIS A 75 -11.79 12.90 15.62
N GLY A 76 -11.08 13.99 15.88
CA GLY A 76 -9.73 14.24 15.39
C GLY A 76 -8.75 13.15 15.83
N HIS A 77 -8.72 12.83 17.13
CA HIS A 77 -7.88 11.77 17.66
C HIS A 77 -8.25 10.38 17.12
N SER A 78 -9.54 10.07 16.99
CA SER A 78 -10.02 8.83 16.38
C SER A 78 -9.59 8.73 14.92
N PHE A 79 -9.61 9.85 14.20
CA PHE A 79 -9.21 9.93 12.81
C PHE A 79 -7.70 9.74 12.62
N GLU A 80 -6.88 10.42 13.42
CA GLU A 80 -5.42 10.25 13.42
C GLU A 80 -5.03 8.79 13.66
N SER A 81 -5.68 8.14 14.64
CA SER A 81 -5.46 6.72 14.94
C SER A 81 -5.79 5.81 13.75
N LYS A 82 -6.89 6.09 13.04
CA LYS A 82 -7.27 5.34 11.82
C LYS A 82 -6.27 5.55 10.68
N ILE A 83 -5.79 6.79 10.46
CA ILE A 83 -4.78 7.07 9.44
C ILE A 83 -3.48 6.31 9.75
N ALA A 84 -3.03 6.34 10.99
CA ALA A 84 -1.84 5.60 11.41
C ALA A 84 -1.98 4.09 11.16
N LYS A 85 -3.14 3.53 11.49
CA LYS A 85 -3.46 2.12 11.22
C LYS A 85 -3.41 1.80 9.72
N TYR A 86 -4.10 2.59 8.88
CA TYR A 86 -4.12 2.33 7.45
C TYR A 86 -2.77 2.52 6.76
N SER A 87 -1.96 3.48 7.23
CA SER A 87 -0.60 3.64 6.74
C SER A 87 0.26 2.38 6.98
N ASN A 88 0.13 1.79 8.18
CA ASN A 88 0.80 0.54 8.51
C ASN A 88 0.29 -0.63 7.67
N ASP A 89 -1.04 -0.79 7.53
CA ASP A 89 -1.65 -1.86 6.75
C ASP A 89 -1.24 -1.77 5.26
N LEU A 90 -1.18 -0.57 4.70
CA LEU A 90 -0.74 -0.33 3.31
C LEU A 90 0.73 -0.68 3.12
N THR A 91 1.56 -0.35 4.10
CA THR A 91 2.99 -0.69 4.10
C THR A 91 3.17 -2.21 4.11
N ASP A 92 2.44 -2.92 4.96
CA ASP A 92 2.52 -4.38 5.04
C ASP A 92 1.99 -5.05 3.77
N LEU A 93 0.87 -4.58 3.22
CA LEU A 93 0.32 -5.09 1.97
C LEU A 93 1.30 -4.89 0.80
N THR A 94 1.96 -3.72 0.73
CA THR A 94 2.97 -3.43 -0.29
C THR A 94 4.16 -4.40 -0.15
N ARG A 95 4.60 -4.67 1.07
CA ARG A 95 5.67 -5.63 1.36
C ARG A 95 5.29 -7.05 0.96
N GLN A 96 4.07 -7.50 1.29
CA GLN A 96 3.57 -8.82 0.91
C GLN A 96 3.47 -8.97 -0.61
N LEU A 97 3.00 -7.93 -1.31
CA LEU A 97 2.96 -7.92 -2.78
C LEU A 97 4.36 -8.00 -3.38
N ASP A 98 5.34 -7.28 -2.84
CA ASP A 98 6.72 -7.36 -3.31
C ASP A 98 7.34 -8.74 -3.08
N GLN A 99 7.10 -9.34 -1.92
CA GLN A 99 7.51 -10.71 -1.62
C GLN A 99 6.86 -11.74 -2.56
N SER A 100 5.56 -11.62 -2.82
CA SER A 100 4.84 -12.48 -3.75
C SER A 100 5.36 -12.33 -5.18
N LYS A 101 5.62 -11.10 -5.63
CA LYS A 101 6.25 -10.82 -6.92
C LYS A 101 7.63 -11.46 -7.03
N LYS A 102 8.46 -11.35 -5.99
CA LYS A 102 9.79 -11.99 -5.92
C LYS A 102 9.70 -13.52 -5.93
N ALA A 103 8.75 -14.11 -5.21
CA ALA A 103 8.50 -15.56 -5.24
C ALA A 103 8.04 -16.02 -6.64
N ALA A 104 7.28 -15.19 -7.35
CA ALA A 104 6.84 -15.43 -8.72
C ALA A 104 7.93 -15.20 -9.78
N MET A 105 9.21 -15.04 -9.40
CA MET A 105 10.36 -14.92 -10.32
C MET A 105 11.08 -16.24 -10.56
N LEU A 106 10.72 -17.31 -9.87
CA LEU A 106 11.34 -18.62 -10.04
C LEU A 106 10.48 -19.57 -10.87
N ASP A 107 11.11 -20.49 -11.58
CA ASP A 107 10.44 -21.62 -12.19
C ASP A 107 10.20 -22.70 -11.14
N PRO A 108 8.96 -23.18 -10.93
CA PRO A 108 8.64 -24.10 -9.83
C PRO A 108 9.23 -25.50 -10.01
N ILE A 109 9.63 -25.89 -11.23
CA ILE A 109 10.20 -27.21 -11.51
C ILE A 109 11.71 -27.22 -11.28
N THR A 110 12.39 -26.17 -11.74
CA THR A 110 13.86 -26.11 -11.80
C THR A 110 14.50 -25.22 -10.74
N GLY A 111 13.74 -24.30 -10.12
CA GLY A 111 14.23 -23.37 -9.09
C GLY A 111 15.09 -22.21 -9.63
N ILE A 112 15.46 -22.21 -10.91
CA ILE A 112 16.14 -21.08 -11.57
C ILE A 112 15.14 -19.95 -11.89
N GLY A 113 15.62 -18.84 -12.45
CA GLY A 113 14.74 -17.78 -12.90
C GLY A 113 13.67 -18.27 -13.88
N ASN A 114 12.50 -17.67 -13.85
CA ASN A 114 11.56 -17.78 -14.96
C ASN A 114 11.76 -16.64 -15.94
N ARG A 115 10.99 -16.65 -17.03
CA ARG A 115 11.02 -15.60 -18.05
C ARG A 115 10.93 -14.17 -17.49
N ARG A 116 10.11 -13.92 -16.45
CA ARG A 116 9.99 -12.58 -15.85
C ARG A 116 11.28 -12.15 -15.15
N ARG A 117 11.94 -13.07 -14.44
CA ARG A 117 13.24 -12.80 -13.82
C ARG A 117 14.29 -12.45 -14.86
N PHE A 118 14.35 -13.21 -15.95
CA PHE A 118 15.25 -12.91 -17.06
C PHE A 118 15.00 -11.51 -17.63
N GLU A 119 13.75 -11.18 -17.96
CA GLU A 119 13.41 -9.88 -18.54
C GLU A 119 13.72 -8.71 -17.58
N SER A 120 13.49 -8.89 -16.27
CA SER A 120 13.86 -7.91 -15.25
C SER A 120 15.38 -7.75 -15.16
N SER A 121 16.11 -8.85 -15.01
CA SER A 121 17.56 -8.81 -14.87
C SER A 121 18.27 -8.31 -16.13
N LEU A 122 17.74 -8.62 -17.32
CA LEU A 122 18.28 -8.07 -18.56
C LEU A 122 18.13 -6.55 -18.61
N LYS A 123 16.99 -5.99 -18.19
CA LYS A 123 16.81 -4.54 -18.11
C LYS A 123 17.79 -3.91 -17.13
N ASP A 124 17.98 -4.53 -15.97
CA ASP A 124 18.93 -4.06 -14.95
C ASP A 124 20.37 -4.11 -15.47
N ILE A 125 20.77 -5.20 -16.14
CA ILE A 125 22.11 -5.31 -16.74
C ILE A 125 22.30 -4.23 -17.80
N LEU A 126 21.32 -4.03 -18.69
CA LEU A 126 21.38 -3.05 -19.77
C LEU A 126 21.49 -1.61 -19.25
N SER A 127 20.85 -1.27 -18.13
CA SER A 127 20.92 0.08 -17.54
C SER A 127 22.27 0.40 -16.91
N HIS A 128 23.03 -0.61 -16.48
CA HIS A 128 24.36 -0.45 -15.89
C HIS A 128 25.50 -0.57 -16.91
N LEU A 129 25.21 -0.78 -18.20
CA LEU A 129 26.26 -1.00 -19.21
C LEU A 129 27.20 0.19 -19.43
N THR A 130 26.78 1.41 -19.09
CA THR A 130 27.65 2.59 -19.09
C THR A 130 28.82 2.45 -18.12
N ASP A 131 28.63 1.71 -17.03
CA ASP A 131 29.64 1.53 -15.97
C ASP A 131 30.57 0.34 -16.24
N PHE A 132 30.13 -0.64 -17.04
CA PHE A 132 30.85 -1.90 -17.28
C PHE A 132 31.71 -1.93 -18.55
N ASN A 133 31.77 -0.85 -19.34
CA ASN A 133 32.47 -0.79 -20.64
C ASN A 133 32.12 -2.00 -21.56
N GLY A 134 30.96 -2.61 -21.33
CA GLY A 134 30.82 -4.07 -21.36
C GLY A 134 29.80 -4.54 -22.38
N LYS A 135 30.12 -5.62 -23.08
CA LYS A 135 29.20 -6.27 -24.02
C LYS A 135 28.35 -7.28 -23.24
N VAL A 136 27.06 -7.35 -23.54
CA VAL A 136 26.16 -8.41 -23.06
C VAL A 136 26.05 -9.49 -24.13
N SER A 137 26.09 -10.75 -23.74
CA SER A 137 25.75 -11.88 -24.60
C SER A 137 24.53 -12.59 -24.05
N VAL A 138 23.63 -13.03 -24.94
CA VAL A 138 22.43 -13.78 -24.59
C VAL A 138 22.50 -15.13 -25.28
N LEU A 139 22.31 -16.21 -24.52
CA LEU A 139 22.24 -17.58 -25.02
C LEU A 139 20.82 -18.11 -24.81
N LEU A 140 20.22 -18.63 -25.87
CA LEU A 140 18.99 -19.43 -25.78
C LEU A 140 19.34 -20.88 -26.13
N ALA A 141 19.04 -21.80 -25.21
CA ALA A 141 19.32 -23.23 -25.36
C ALA A 141 18.03 -24.03 -25.19
N ASP A 142 17.90 -25.11 -25.95
CA ASP A 142 16.78 -26.06 -25.88
C ASP A 142 17.30 -27.48 -25.59
N ILE A 143 16.45 -28.34 -25.02
CA ILE A 143 16.78 -29.75 -24.75
C ILE A 143 16.30 -30.60 -25.92
N ASP A 144 17.25 -31.13 -26.68
CA ASP A 144 16.94 -31.99 -27.83
C ASP A 144 16.11 -33.21 -27.42
N HIS A 145 15.10 -33.52 -28.24
CA HIS A 145 14.21 -34.68 -28.05
C HIS A 145 13.52 -34.77 -26.68
N PHE A 146 13.36 -33.66 -25.95
CA PHE A 146 12.74 -33.66 -24.62
C PHE A 146 11.31 -34.21 -24.61
N LYS A 147 10.56 -34.04 -25.70
CA LYS A 147 9.24 -34.65 -25.87
C LYS A 147 9.30 -36.18 -25.84
N ASN A 148 10.26 -36.80 -26.55
CA ASN A 148 10.41 -38.25 -26.56
C ASN A 148 10.71 -38.80 -25.16
N VAL A 149 11.48 -38.06 -24.36
CA VAL A 149 11.75 -38.41 -22.95
C VAL A 149 10.45 -38.42 -22.14
N ASN A 150 9.63 -37.37 -22.27
CA ASN A 150 8.33 -37.31 -21.59
C ASN A 150 7.39 -38.43 -22.04
N ASP A 151 7.35 -38.70 -23.35
CA ASP A 151 6.45 -39.70 -23.93
C ASP A 151 6.86 -41.13 -23.55
N THR A 152 8.16 -41.40 -23.40
CA THR A 152 8.70 -42.74 -23.10
C THR A 152 8.79 -43.02 -21.60
N LEU A 153 9.22 -42.03 -20.82
CA LEU A 153 9.58 -42.19 -19.40
C LEU A 153 8.64 -41.45 -18.44
N GLY A 154 7.69 -40.70 -18.99
CA GLY A 154 6.72 -39.93 -18.22
C GLY A 154 7.24 -38.58 -17.74
N HIS A 155 6.28 -37.72 -17.42
CA HIS A 155 6.50 -36.34 -17.01
C HIS A 155 7.38 -36.16 -15.77
N THR A 156 7.29 -37.07 -14.79
CA THR A 156 8.11 -37.01 -13.57
C THR A 156 9.60 -37.14 -13.87
N VAL A 157 9.97 -38.01 -14.82
CA VAL A 157 11.36 -38.17 -15.27
C VAL A 157 11.80 -36.96 -16.09
N GLY A 158 10.93 -36.43 -16.96
CA GLY A 158 11.20 -35.17 -17.66
C GLY A 158 11.49 -34.01 -16.71
N ASP A 159 10.77 -33.91 -15.59
CA ASP A 159 11.03 -32.88 -14.57
C ASP A 159 12.38 -33.06 -13.86
N GLN A 160 12.85 -34.30 -13.69
CA GLN A 160 14.19 -34.58 -13.16
C GLN A 160 15.29 -34.16 -14.15
N VAL A 161 15.10 -34.44 -15.44
CA VAL A 161 16.01 -33.99 -16.50
C VAL A 161 16.10 -32.46 -16.51
N LEU A 162 14.96 -31.76 -16.44
CA LEU A 162 14.94 -30.29 -16.37
C LEU A 162 15.71 -29.77 -15.15
N ARG A 163 15.53 -30.37 -13.96
CA ARG A 163 16.28 -30.00 -12.76
C ARG A 163 17.79 -30.22 -12.91
N LEU A 164 18.19 -31.34 -13.51
CA LEU A 164 19.59 -31.65 -13.74
C LEU A 164 20.25 -30.65 -14.70
N VAL A 165 19.58 -30.34 -15.81
CA VAL A 165 20.06 -29.35 -16.79
C VAL A 165 20.18 -27.97 -16.15
N ALA A 166 19.17 -27.55 -15.39
CA ALA A 166 19.21 -26.28 -14.68
C ALA A 166 20.37 -26.21 -13.66
N SER A 167 20.58 -27.27 -12.89
CA SER A 167 21.70 -27.37 -11.93
C SER A 167 23.05 -27.27 -12.64
N ASN A 168 23.21 -27.92 -13.79
CA ASN A 168 24.42 -27.84 -14.59
C ASN A 168 24.67 -26.42 -15.11
N PHE A 169 23.64 -25.68 -15.53
CA PHE A 169 23.84 -24.27 -15.87
C PHE A 169 24.30 -23.47 -14.66
N VAL A 170 23.60 -23.57 -13.53
CA VAL A 170 23.92 -22.80 -12.32
C VAL A 170 25.35 -23.05 -11.84
N SER A 171 25.84 -24.30 -11.87
CA SER A 171 27.20 -24.63 -11.44
C SER A 171 28.30 -24.07 -12.34
N ASN A 172 27.97 -23.69 -13.58
CA ASN A 172 28.92 -23.18 -14.56
C ASN A 172 28.86 -21.65 -14.74
N LEU A 173 27.97 -20.96 -14.02
CA LEU A 173 27.76 -19.51 -14.10
C LEU A 173 28.54 -18.78 -13.01
N LYS A 174 29.01 -17.56 -13.33
CA LYS A 174 29.68 -16.67 -12.38
C LYS A 174 28.65 -15.76 -11.71
N GLY A 175 29.07 -15.05 -10.64
CA GLY A 175 28.16 -14.25 -9.80
C GLY A 175 27.40 -13.11 -10.49
N GLY A 176 27.74 -12.74 -11.73
CA GLY A 176 27.03 -11.73 -12.52
C GLY A 176 26.10 -12.29 -13.61
N ASP A 177 26.13 -13.60 -13.86
CA ASP A 177 25.34 -14.20 -14.94
C ASP A 177 23.93 -14.56 -14.46
N VAL A 178 22.96 -14.56 -15.40
CA VAL A 178 21.56 -14.87 -15.11
C VAL A 178 21.10 -16.04 -15.96
N VAL A 179 20.56 -17.07 -15.30
CA VAL A 179 19.92 -18.22 -15.95
C VAL A 179 18.44 -18.26 -15.63
N ALA A 180 17.64 -18.51 -16.68
CA ALA A 180 16.21 -18.65 -16.56
C ALA A 180 15.63 -19.65 -17.54
N ARG A 181 14.52 -20.28 -17.15
CA ARG A 181 13.70 -21.10 -18.03
C ARG A 181 12.74 -20.21 -18.82
N TRP A 182 12.92 -20.18 -20.13
CA TRP A 182 12.13 -19.36 -21.05
C TRP A 182 10.85 -20.06 -21.54
N GLY A 183 10.94 -21.35 -21.85
CA GLY A 183 9.86 -22.16 -22.41
C GLY A 183 8.85 -22.64 -21.37
N ARG A 184 7.60 -22.83 -21.81
CA ARG A 184 6.59 -23.59 -21.05
C ARG A 184 6.74 -25.08 -21.37
N ARG A 185 6.15 -25.91 -20.51
CA ARG A 185 6.11 -27.37 -20.68
C ARG A 185 5.37 -27.75 -21.97
#